data_AF-W9GBH2-F1
#
_entry.id   AF-W9GBH2-F1
#
_cell.length_a   1.000
_cell.length_b   1.000
_cell.length_c   1.000
_cell.angle_alpha   90.00
_cell.angle_beta   90.00
_cell.angle_gamma   90.00
#
_symmetry.space_group_name_H-M   'P 1'
#
loop_
_entity.id
_entity.type
_entity.pdbx_description
1 polymer ?
#
loop_
_entity_poly.entity_id
_entity_poly.type
_entity_poly.pdbx_seq_one_letter_code
_entity_poly.pdbx_strand_id
1 'polypeptide(L)' 'MTNERQLSEVRFLTVAEVASIMRVSKMTVYRLVHGGDLPAVRVGRSFRVPEDAVHTYLQTSFIDTA' A
#
# COMPACT_ATOMS: atom_id res chain seq x y z
N MET A 1 29.02 -12.41 -1.89
CA MET A 1 28.03 -12.19 -2.98
C MET A 1 26.65 -12.34 -2.36
N THR A 2 26.16 -11.27 -1.74
CA THR A 2 24.93 -11.32 -0.91
C THR A 2 24.16 -10.02 -1.13
N ASN A 3 23.69 -9.75 -2.35
CA ASN A 3 22.70 -8.67 -2.53
C ASN A 3 21.82 -8.77 -3.78
N GLU A 4 21.65 -9.95 -4.37
CA GLU A 4 20.74 -10.15 -5.51
C GLU A 4 19.40 -10.77 -5.11
N ARG A 5 19.26 -11.19 -3.84
CA ARG A 5 18.04 -11.83 -3.30
C ARG A 5 17.11 -10.91 -2.50
N GLN A 6 17.37 -9.61 -2.46
CA GLN A 6 16.57 -8.67 -1.66
C GLN A 6 15.52 -7.89 -2.47
N LEU A 7 15.65 -7.85 -3.80
CA LEU A 7 14.63 -7.29 -4.71
C LEU A 7 13.56 -8.31 -5.12
N SER A 8 13.77 -9.60 -4.83
CA SER A 8 12.98 -10.71 -5.36
C SER A 8 11.62 -10.95 -4.69
N GLU A 9 11.26 -10.26 -3.61
CA GLU A 9 9.95 -10.51 -2.96
C GLU A 9 9.19 -9.26 -2.50
N VAL A 10 9.43 -8.09 -3.09
CA VAL A 10 8.51 -6.97 -2.86
C VAL A 10 7.20 -7.27 -3.59
N ARG A 11 6.19 -7.73 -2.84
CA ARG A 11 4.85 -7.99 -3.36
C ARG A 11 4.10 -6.68 -3.51
N PHE A 12 3.54 -6.47 -4.69
CA PHE A 12 2.74 -5.31 -5.01
C PHE A 12 1.26 -5.69 -5.10
N LEU A 13 0.44 -4.88 -4.45
CA LEU A 13 -1.00 -4.98 -4.46
C LEU A 13 -1.61 -3.93 -5.39
N THR A 14 -2.71 -4.28 -6.03
CA THR A 14 -3.58 -3.34 -6.72
C THR A 14 -4.38 -2.52 -5.73
N VAL A 15 -4.86 -1.35 -6.17
CA VAL A 15 -5.79 -0.52 -5.38
C VAL A 15 -7.03 -1.29 -4.92
N ALA A 16 -7.51 -2.24 -5.73
CA ALA A 16 -8.68 -3.05 -5.38
C ALA A 16 -8.37 -4.06 -4.25
N GLU A 17 -7.20 -4.70 -4.28
CA GLU A 17 -6.77 -5.62 -3.22
C GLU A 17 -6.55 -4.88 -1.90
N VAL A 18 -5.89 -3.73 -1.94
CA VAL A 18 -5.72 -2.86 -0.76
C VAL A 18 -7.06 -2.44 -0.17
N ALA A 19 -8.00 -2.03 -1.01
CA ALA A 19 -9.34 -1.63 -0.59
C ALA A 19 -10.07 -2.79 0.13
N SER A 20 -9.95 -4.02 -0.39
CA SER A 20 -10.51 -5.21 0.24
C SER A 20 -9.86 -5.54 1.59
N ILE A 21 -8.53 -5.44 1.68
CA ILE A 21 -7.77 -5.68 2.93
C ILE A 21 -8.16 -4.67 4.01
N MET A 22 -8.18 -3.39 3.66
CA MET A 22 -8.48 -2.30 4.59
C MET A 22 -9.99 -2.11 4.84
N ARG A 23 -10.85 -2.84 4.12
CA ARG A 23 -12.32 -2.70 4.14
C ARG A 23 -12.80 -1.27 3.87
N VAL A 24 -12.18 -0.61 2.89
CA VAL A 24 -12.53 0.75 2.46
C VAL A 24 -12.90 0.78 0.98
N SER A 25 -13.48 1.89 0.52
CA SER A 25 -13.70 2.10 -0.92
C SER A 25 -12.38 2.34 -1.65
N LYS A 26 -12.32 1.98 -2.96
CA LYS A 26 -11.16 2.30 -3.82
C LYS A 26 -10.84 3.80 -3.83
N MET A 27 -11.87 4.64 -3.71
CA MET A 27 -11.70 6.10 -3.64
C MET A 27 -10.90 6.52 -2.40
N THR A 28 -11.09 5.85 -1.27
CA THR A 28 -10.30 6.11 -0.06
C THR A 28 -8.84 5.73 -0.28
N VAL A 29 -8.57 4.57 -0.89
CA VAL A 29 -7.19 4.20 -1.24
C VAL A 29 -6.58 5.20 -2.21
N TYR A 30 -7.31 5.66 -3.24
CA TYR A 30 -6.83 6.71 -4.13
C TYR A 30 -6.53 8.01 -3.39
N ARG A 31 -7.37 8.44 -2.43
CA ARG A 31 -7.11 9.62 -1.62
C ARG A 31 -5.81 9.48 -0.83
N LEU A 32 -5.59 8.35 -0.17
CA LEU A 32 -4.36 8.09 0.58
C LEU A 32 -3.11 8.12 -0.32
N VAL A 33 -3.21 7.53 -1.51
CA VAL A 33 -2.10 7.54 -2.49
C VAL A 33 -1.81 8.95 -3.01
N HIS A 34 -2.84 9.72 -3.37
CA HIS A 34 -2.64 11.09 -3.87
C HIS A 34 -2.26 12.08 -2.77
N GLY A 35 -2.69 11.82 -1.53
CA GLY A 35 -2.32 12.60 -0.34
C GLY A 35 -0.90 12.30 0.17
N GLY A 36 -0.29 11.20 -0.29
CA GLY A 36 1.05 10.77 0.14
C GLY A 36 1.05 9.92 1.41
N ASP A 37 -0.11 9.66 2.01
CA ASP A 37 -0.25 8.84 3.22
C ASP A 37 0.05 7.36 2.96
N LEU A 38 -0.19 6.88 1.74
CA LEU A 38 0.08 5.51 1.34
C LEU A 38 1.03 5.50 0.13
N PRO A 39 2.29 5.07 0.30
CA PRO A 39 3.26 5.08 -0.79
C PRO A 39 2.86 4.06 -1.87
N ALA A 40 2.92 4.50 -3.12
CA ALA A 40 2.54 3.68 -4.27
C ALA A 40 3.39 4.00 -5.49
N VAL A 41 3.55 3.00 -6.35
CA VAL A 41 4.22 3.12 -7.65
C VAL A 41 3.16 3.20 -8.75
N ARG A 42 3.32 4.16 -9.67
CA ARG A 42 2.47 4.25 -10.86
C ARG A 42 2.96 3.28 -11.92
N VAL A 43 2.10 2.34 -12.31
CA VAL A 43 2.35 1.36 -13.38
C VAL A 43 1.31 1.59 -14.47
N GLY A 44 1.73 2.27 -15.54
CA GLY A 44 0.83 2.74 -16.60
C GLY A 44 -0.25 3.69 -16.07
N ARG A 45 -1.52 3.27 -16.17
CA ARG A 45 -2.69 4.05 -15.74
C ARG A 45 -3.17 3.71 -14.33
N SER A 46 -2.51 2.78 -13.64
CA SER A 46 -2.92 2.29 -12.34
C SER A 46 -1.80 2.43 -11.31
N PHE A 47 -2.17 2.40 -10.03
CA PHE A 47 -1.22 2.35 -8.95
C PHE A 47 -1.00 0.92 -8.47
N ARG A 48 0.18 0.70 -7.91
CA ARG A 48 0.60 -0.52 -7.21
C ARG A 48 1.16 -0.11 -5.86
N VAL A 49 0.65 -0.71 -4.81
CA VAL A 49 1.03 -0.41 -3.43
C VAL A 49 1.89 -1.57 -2.93
N PRO A 50 3.11 -1.33 -2.42
CA PRO A 50 3.88 -2.37 -1.75
C PRO A 50 3.08 -2.95 -0.58
N GLU A 51 3.05 -4.27 -0.43
CA GLU A 51 2.32 -4.92 0.67
C GLU A 51 2.78 -4.40 2.05
N ASP A 52 4.08 -4.26 2.26
CA ASP A 52 4.68 -3.74 3.50
C ASP A 52 4.19 -2.32 3.84
N ALA A 53 3.91 -1.49 2.83
CA ALA A 53 3.39 -0.15 3.04
C ALA A 53 1.97 -0.18 3.62
N VAL A 54 1.14 -1.13 3.17
CA VAL A 54 -0.23 -1.31 3.71
C VAL A 54 -0.15 -1.77 5.16
N HIS A 55 0.71 -2.75 5.47
CA HIS A 55 0.91 -3.23 6.83
C HIS A 55 1.42 -2.12 7.76
N THR A 56 2.40 -1.34 7.30
CA THR A 56 2.95 -0.19 8.05
C THR A 56 1.88 0.87 8.29
N TYR A 57 1.09 1.20 7.26
CA TYR A 57 -0.02 2.15 7.38
C TYR A 57 -1.05 1.67 8.42
N LEU A 58 -1.44 0.39 8.39
CA LEU A 58 -2.38 -0.16 9.37
C LEU A 58 -1.82 -0.13 10.80
N GLN A 59 -0.56 -0.51 10.98
CA GLN A 59 0.10 -0.48 12.31
C GLN A 59 0.17 0.93 12.90
N THR A 60 0.44 1.94 12.07
CA THR A 60 0.54 3.34 12.50
C THR A 60 -0.80 4.04 12.64
N SER A 61 -1.83 3.59 11.90
CA SER A 61 -3.19 4.12 11.98
C SER A 61 -4.01 3.56 13.16
N PHE A 62 -3.47 2.59 13.91
CA PHE A 62 -4.01 2.11 15.19
C PHE A 62 -3.77 3.12 16.32
N ILE A 63 -4.23 4.36 16.14
CA ILE A 63 -4.38 5.28 17.26
C ILE A 63 -5.84 5.26 17.67
N ASP A 64 -6.06 4.78 18.91
CA ASP A 64 -7.31 4.78 19.65
C ASP A 64 -8.14 6.03 19.33
N THR A 65 -9.31 5.82 18.75
CA THR A 65 -10.39 6.78 18.96
C THR A 65 -10.94 6.46 20.35
N ALA A 66 -10.44 7.16 21.36
CA ALA A 66 -10.97 7.17 22.72
C ALA A 66 -12.40 7.73 22.76
#